data_AF-A0A1J0VTD5-F1
#
_entry.id   AF-A0A1J0VTD5-F1
#
_cell.length_a   1.000
_cell.length_b   1.000
_cell.length_c   1.000
_cell.angle_alpha   90.00
_cell.angle_beta   90.00
_cell.angle_gamma   90.00
#
_symmetry.space_group_name_H-M   'P 1'
#
loop_
_entity.id
_entity.type
_entity.pdbx_description
1 polymer ?
#
loop_
_entity_poly.entity_id
_entity_poly.type
_entity_poly.pdbx_seq_one_letter_code
_entity_poly.pdbx_strand_id
1 'polypeptide(L)' 'MSGMRHDQRERPSTGAWRKSTFSNPSGNCVEVAEATDGSVAVRNSRDPQGSVLFYTRPEIDAFIRGAKAGEFDYLTR' A
#
# COMPACT_ATOMS: atom_id res chain seq x y z
N MET A 1 12.96 -16.18 29.35
CA MET A 1 12.38 -16.37 28.01
C MET A 1 11.76 -15.06 27.54
N SER A 2 12.56 -14.23 26.87
CA SER A 2 12.13 -12.94 26.32
C SER A 2 11.46 -13.20 24.98
N GLY A 3 10.13 -13.35 24.98
CA GLY A 3 9.33 -13.42 23.77
C GLY A 3 9.22 -12.04 23.13
N MET A 4 9.60 -11.95 21.85
CA MET A 4 9.53 -10.76 21.02
C MET A 4 8.18 -10.05 21.17
N ARG A 5 8.20 -8.86 21.79
CA ARG A 5 7.11 -7.89 21.64
C ARG A 5 7.20 -7.41 20.19
N HIS A 6 6.35 -7.95 19.32
CA HIS A 6 6.04 -7.27 18.08
C HIS A 6 5.63 -5.84 18.48
N ASP A 7 6.35 -4.84 17.97
CA ASP A 7 6.04 -3.42 18.13
C ASP A 7 4.63 -3.17 17.56
N GLN A 8 3.60 -3.43 18.36
CA GLN A 8 2.19 -3.15 18.08
C GLN A 8 1.99 -1.64 18.26
N ARG A 9 2.62 -0.81 17.41
CA ARG A 9 2.06 0.51 17.14
C ARG A 9 0.67 0.28 16.57
N GLU A 10 -0.34 0.82 17.25
CA GLU A 10 -1.73 0.73 16.83
C GLU A 10 -1.83 1.19 15.37
N ARG A 11 -2.27 0.28 14.49
CA ARG A 11 -2.28 0.55 13.04
C ARG A 11 -3.31 1.65 12.77
N PRO A 12 -2.97 2.69 12.01
CA PRO A 12 -3.91 3.76 11.76
C PRO A 12 -5.11 3.22 10.97
N SER A 13 -6.30 3.72 11.30
CA SER A 13 -7.50 3.43 10.53
C SER A 13 -7.40 4.08 9.14
N THR A 14 -8.06 3.46 8.16
CA THR A 14 -8.04 3.91 6.76
C THR A 14 -9.37 4.53 6.35
N GLY A 15 -9.33 5.53 5.48
CA GLY A 15 -10.49 6.07 4.78
C GLY A 15 -10.98 5.16 3.66
N ALA A 16 -11.60 5.76 2.64
CA ALA A 16 -12.17 5.03 1.51
C ALA A 16 -11.07 4.41 0.64
N TRP A 17 -11.22 3.11 0.36
CA TRP A 17 -10.31 2.35 -0.51
C TRP A 17 -10.62 2.62 -1.99
N ARG A 18 -9.57 2.88 -2.76
CA ARG A 18 -9.63 3.06 -4.22
C ARG A 18 -8.83 1.96 -4.91
N LYS A 19 -9.53 1.12 -5.66
CA LYS A 19 -8.93 0.07 -6.50
C LYS A 19 -8.27 0.66 -7.75
N SER A 20 -7.11 0.13 -8.11
CA SER A 20 -6.44 0.47 -9.37
C SER A 20 -7.28 0.01 -10.57
N THR A 21 -7.38 0.84 -11.60
CA THR A 21 -8.06 0.50 -12.87
C THR A 21 -7.31 -0.58 -13.66
N PHE A 22 -6.05 -0.86 -13.31
CA PHE A 22 -5.26 -1.96 -13.88
C PHE A 22 -5.47 -3.29 -13.13
N SER A 23 -6.25 -3.28 -12.04
CA SER A 23 -6.74 -4.52 -11.39
C SER A 23 -7.82 -5.14 -12.26
N ASN A 24 -7.81 -6.46 -12.42
CA ASN A 24 -8.86 -7.18 -13.14
C ASN A 24 -9.42 -8.35 -12.30
N PRO A 25 -10.59 -8.90 -12.67
CA PRO A 25 -11.20 -9.99 -11.90
C PRO A 25 -10.36 -11.26 -11.83
N SER A 26 -9.35 -11.41 -12.68
CA SER A 26 -8.43 -12.56 -12.75
C SER A 26 -7.06 -12.32 -12.08
N GLY A 27 -6.67 -11.09 -11.73
CA GLY A 27 -5.37 -10.77 -11.10
C GLY A 27 -5.08 -9.28 -10.88
N ASN A 28 -3.86 -8.94 -10.45
CA ASN A 28 -3.34 -7.57 -10.27
C ASN A 28 -4.10 -6.69 -9.25
N CYS A 29 -4.71 -7.32 -8.25
CA CYS A 29 -5.65 -6.70 -7.31
C CYS A 29 -4.97 -5.78 -6.31
N VAL A 30 -4.87 -4.49 -6.63
CA VAL A 30 -4.23 -3.47 -5.77
C VAL A 30 -5.23 -2.35 -5.48
N GLU A 31 -5.30 -1.95 -4.21
CA GLU A 31 -6.05 -0.77 -3.78
C GLU A 31 -5.30 0.05 -2.73
N VAL A 32 -5.62 1.34 -2.68
CA VAL A 32 -4.96 2.33 -1.82
C VAL A 32 -5.98 3.17 -1.04
N ALA A 33 -5.60 3.69 0.12
CA ALA A 33 -6.41 4.59 0.93
C ALA A 33 -5.55 5.60 1.69
N GLU A 34 -6.12 6.75 2.06
CA GLU A 34 -5.52 7.64 3.04
C GLU A 34 -5.76 7.10 4.46
N ALA A 35 -4.75 7.12 5.31
CA ALA A 35 -4.85 6.72 6.72
C ALA A 35 -5.04 7.94 7.63
N THR A 36 -5.55 7.71 8.85
CA THR A 36 -5.87 8.78 9.81
C THR A 36 -4.65 9.53 10.35
N ASP A 37 -3.46 8.93 10.29
CA ASP A 37 -2.18 9.57 10.61
C ASP A 37 -1.56 10.33 9.42
N GLY A 38 -2.28 10.40 8.29
CA GLY A 38 -1.83 11.04 7.07
C GLY A 38 -0.94 10.18 6.18
N SER A 39 -0.63 8.94 6.57
CA SER A 39 0.06 7.97 5.70
C SER A 39 -0.84 7.44 4.58
N VAL A 40 -0.24 6.72 3.64
CA VAL A 40 -0.94 6.05 2.53
C VAL A 40 -0.89 4.55 2.77
N ALA A 41 -2.07 3.95 2.81
CA ALA A 41 -2.26 2.52 2.97
C ALA A 41 -2.33 1.84 1.59
N VAL A 42 -1.66 0.69 1.43
CA VAL A 42 -1.67 -0.15 0.23
C VAL A 42 -1.96 -1.60 0.63
N ARG A 43 -2.89 -2.26 -0.07
CA ARG A 43 -3.19 -3.68 0.15
C ARG A 43 -3.63 -4.42 -1.12
N ASN A 44 -3.74 -5.74 -1.01
CA ASN A 44 -4.34 -6.60 -2.02
C ASN A 44 -5.87 -6.54 -1.96
N SER A 45 -6.54 -6.09 -3.03
CA SER A 45 -8.00 -5.96 -3.01
C SER A 45 -8.76 -7.30 -3.00
N ARG A 46 -8.09 -8.44 -3.26
CA ARG A 46 -8.64 -9.79 -3.09
C ARG A 46 -8.52 -10.34 -1.68
N ASP A 47 -7.71 -9.70 -0.85
CA ASP A 47 -7.54 -10.05 0.56
C ASP A 47 -7.67 -8.78 1.44
N PRO A 48 -8.88 -8.21 1.58
CA PRO A 48 -9.08 -6.98 2.34
C PRO A 48 -8.72 -7.10 3.82
N GLN A 49 -8.71 -8.32 4.36
CA GLN A 49 -8.36 -8.62 5.75
C GLN A 49 -6.87 -8.96 5.93
N GLY A 50 -6.13 -9.05 4.83
CA GLY A 50 -4.71 -9.32 4.82
C GLY A 50 -3.86 -8.14 5.29
N SER A 51 -2.56 -8.25 5.01
CA SER A 51 -1.60 -7.20 5.37
C SER A 51 -1.87 -5.90 4.62
N VAL A 52 -1.67 -4.79 5.34
CA VAL A 52 -1.74 -3.42 4.81
C VAL A 52 -0.37 -2.81 5.07
N LEU A 53 0.24 -2.34 3.99
CA LEU A 53 1.49 -1.59 4.02
C LEU A 53 1.16 -0.11 4.14
N PHE A 54 1.84 0.58 5.05
CA PHE A 54 1.69 2.03 5.24
C PHE A 54 2.97 2.71 4.80
N TYR A 55 2.82 3.77 4.02
CA TYR A 55 3.91 4.59 3.51
C TYR A 55 3.67 6.04 3.88
N THR A 56 4.72 6.77 4.21
CA THR A 56 4.64 8.21 4.41
C THR A 56 4.27 8.92 3.09
N ARG A 57 3.71 10.13 3.17
CA ARG A 57 3.41 10.92 1.97
C ARG A 57 4.65 11.17 1.10
N PRO A 58 5.83 11.53 1.64
CA PRO A 58 7.04 11.69 0.83
C PRO A 58 7.48 10.41 0.11
N GLU A 59 7.36 9.24 0.75
CA GLU A 59 7.69 7.95 0.11
C GLU A 59 6.79 7.65 -1.09
N ILE A 60 5.47 7.85 -0.95
CA ILE A 60 4.54 7.65 -2.06
C ILE A 60 4.70 8.70 -3.16
N ASP A 61 4.98 9.96 -2.82
CA ASP A 61 5.27 10.98 -3.82
C ASP A 61 6.49 10.60 -4.67
N ALA A 62 7.58 10.22 -4.01
CA ALA A 62 8.80 9.76 -4.67
C ALA A 62 8.51 8.53 -5.56
N PHE A 63 7.78 7.54 -5.05
CA PHE A 63 7.42 6.34 -5.80
C PHE A 63 6.58 6.67 -7.05
N ILE A 64 5.53 7.49 -6.93
CA ILE A 64 4.67 7.86 -8.06
C ILE A 64 5.47 8.61 -9.12
N ARG A 65 6.36 9.52 -8.72
CA ARG A 65 7.22 10.24 -9.65
C ARG A 65 8.15 9.30 -10.40
N GLY A 66 8.84 8.40 -9.71
CA GLY A 66 9.73 7.40 -10.34
C GLY A 66 8.97 6.47 -11.29
N ALA A 67 7.79 5.99 -10.89
CA ALA A 67 6.92 5.18 -11.73
C ALA A 67 6.48 5.93 -13.00
N LYS A 68 6.08 7.20 -12.88
CA LYS A 68 5.72 8.03 -14.05
C LYS A 68 6.91 8.35 -14.96
N ALA A 69 8.12 8.39 -14.40
CA ALA A 69 9.36 8.58 -15.14
C ALA A 69 9.88 7.27 -15.81
N GLY A 70 9.21 6.14 -15.58
CA GLY A 70 9.61 4.84 -16.12
C GLY A 70 10.82 4.22 -15.42
N GLU A 71 11.22 4.74 -14.24
CA GLU A 71 12.41 4.26 -13.51
C GLU A 71 12.31 2.78 -13.13
N PHE A 72 11.09 2.25 -13.01
CA PHE A 72 10.81 0.90 -12.55
C PHE A 72 10.28 -0.03 -13.64
N ASP A 73 10.27 0.38 -14.91
CA ASP A 73 9.73 -0.43 -16.02
C ASP A 73 10.48 -1.76 -16.21
N TYR A 74 11.68 -1.89 -15.63
CA TYR A 74 12.42 -3.15 -15.59
C TYR A 74 11.78 -4.25 -14.73
N LEU A 75 10.85 -3.89 -13.85
CA LEU A 75 10.15 -4.83 -12.98
C LEU A 75 8.96 -5.52 -13.66
N THR A 76 8.55 -5.07 -14.85
CA THR A 76 7.37 -5.57 -15.56
C THR A 76 7.68 -6.07 -16.98
N ARG A 77 8.94 -6.45 -17.23
CA ARG A 77 9.41 -7.01 -18.50
C ARG A 77 9.34 -8.52 -18.51
#